data_AF-A0A432SF67-F1
#
_entry.id   AF-A0A432SF67-F1
#
_cell.length_a   1.000
_cell.length_b   1.000
_cell.length_c   1.000
_cell.angle_alpha   90.00
_cell.angle_beta   90.00
_cell.angle_gamma   90.00
#
_symmetry.space_group_name_H-M   'P 1'
#
loop_
_entity.id
_entity.type
_entity.pdbx_description
1 polymer ?
#
loop_
_entity_poly.entity_id
_entity_poly.type
_entity_poly.pdbx_seq_one_letter_code
_entity_poly.pdbx_strand_id
1 'polypeptide(L)'
;MLQKGGLCLTLFASLLICPALLGKGITTQRLHKLSNSHYWRVLLHMKEDKSDIDDASFFLTDPEHFSAEYELEATVRQIEDQNETIACRYPARIYWLKQNVPELFTKKKFVCEEVERRIAKEHIQGVTLVFP
;
A
#
# COMPACT_ATOMS: atom_id res chain seq x y z
N MET A 1 -58.11 35.98 31.52
CA MET A 1 -56.65 36.03 31.77
C MET A 1 -56.02 34.92 30.92
N LEU A 2 -55.88 35.11 29.61
CA LEU A 2 -54.66 35.57 28.90
C LEU A 2 -53.34 34.88 29.29
N GLN A 3 -53.03 33.81 28.56
CA GLN A 3 -51.80 33.55 27.78
C GLN A 3 -50.51 34.31 28.13
N LYS A 4 -49.42 33.53 28.29
CA LYS A 4 -48.01 33.76 27.88
C LYS A 4 -47.25 32.51 28.36
N GLY A 5 -46.60 31.65 27.57
CA GLY A 5 -45.85 31.80 26.33
C GLY A 5 -44.60 30.93 26.56
N GLY A 6 -44.42 29.82 25.84
CA GLY A 6 -43.47 29.75 24.70
C GLY A 6 -42.02 29.88 25.20
N LEU A 7 -41.09 28.97 24.98
CA LEU A 7 -40.83 28.22 23.76
C LEU A 7 -39.77 27.16 24.09
N CYS A 8 -40.17 25.88 24.08
CA CYS A 8 -39.22 24.77 23.94
C CYS A 8 -39.04 24.58 22.44
N LEU A 9 -37.95 25.07 21.87
CA LEU A 9 -37.54 24.73 20.51
C LEU A 9 -36.08 24.29 20.50
N THR A 10 -35.97 22.98 20.39
CA THR A 10 -34.87 22.19 19.89
C THR A 10 -34.14 22.86 18.72
N LEU A 11 -32.81 22.67 18.65
CA LEU A 11 -32.00 22.42 17.45
C LEU A 11 -30.55 22.91 17.67
N PHE A 12 -29.82 22.27 18.59
CA PHE A 12 -28.42 21.99 18.25
C PHE A 12 -28.46 20.71 17.44
N ALA A 13 -28.69 20.89 16.14
CA ALA A 13 -28.51 19.86 15.15
C ALA A 13 -27.16 19.22 15.42
N SER A 14 -27.21 17.96 15.83
CA SER A 14 -26.07 17.09 15.94
C SER A 14 -25.31 17.18 14.63
N LEU A 15 -24.18 17.89 14.66
CA LEU A 15 -23.11 17.71 13.70
C LEU A 15 -22.57 16.30 13.97
N LEU A 16 -23.33 15.29 13.54
CA LEU A 16 -22.82 13.98 13.21
C LEU A 16 -21.90 14.23 12.02
N ILE A 17 -20.68 14.67 12.33
CA ILE A 17 -19.53 14.52 11.47
C ILE A 17 -19.42 13.01 11.31
N CYS A 18 -20.08 12.49 10.28
CA CYS A 18 -19.97 11.11 9.86
C CYS A 18 -18.51 10.96 9.41
N PRO A 19 -17.61 10.32 10.19
CA PRO A 19 -16.21 10.20 9.79
C PRO A 19 -16.04 9.13 8.69
N ALA A 20 -17.11 8.85 7.93
CA ALA A 20 -17.16 7.77 6.95
C ALA A 20 -16.60 8.19 5.57
N LEU A 21 -15.77 9.23 5.54
CA LEU A 21 -14.93 9.58 4.38
C LEU A 21 -13.45 9.70 4.79
N LEU A 22 -12.98 8.90 5.75
CA LEU A 22 -11.56 8.54 5.71
C LEU A 22 -11.40 7.48 4.62
N GLY A 23 -10.74 7.85 3.53
CA GLY A 23 -10.22 6.86 2.58
C GLY A 23 -9.48 5.78 3.37
N LYS A 24 -9.77 4.50 3.08
CA LYS A 24 -9.09 3.35 3.68
C LYS A 24 -7.64 3.28 3.17
N GLY A 25 -6.81 4.22 3.63
CA GLY A 25 -5.37 4.17 3.49
C GLY A 25 -4.76 3.31 4.60
N ILE A 26 -3.52 2.89 4.41
CA ILE A 26 -2.74 2.24 5.47
C ILE A 26 -2.50 3.23 6.63
N THR A 27 -2.67 2.79 7.87
CA THR A 27 -2.36 3.65 9.04
C THR A 27 -0.85 3.78 9.23
N THR A 28 -0.38 4.91 9.78
CA THR A 28 1.04 5.14 10.09
C THR A 28 1.62 4.05 10.99
N GLN A 29 0.89 3.64 12.02
CA GLN A 29 1.30 2.55 12.91
C GLN A 29 1.47 1.21 12.17
N ARG A 30 0.58 0.88 11.23
CA ARG A 30 0.68 -0.35 10.44
C ARG A 30 1.81 -0.26 9.43
N LEU A 31 2.01 0.90 8.80
CA LEU A 31 3.13 1.16 7.91
C LEU A 31 4.47 0.95 8.63
N HIS A 32 4.65 1.56 9.81
CA HIS A 32 5.84 1.34 10.65
C HIS A 32 6.01 -0.13 11.07
N LYS A 33 4.93 -0.83 11.43
CA LYS A 33 5.02 -2.26 11.77
C LYS A 33 5.47 -3.11 10.57
N LEU A 34 4.93 -2.83 9.39
CA LEU A 34 5.22 -3.58 8.17
C LEU A 34 6.61 -3.27 7.62
N SER A 35 7.06 -2.01 7.70
CA SER A 35 8.40 -1.59 7.28
C SER A 35 9.51 -2.26 8.12
N ASN A 36 9.24 -2.53 9.39
CA ASN A 36 10.14 -3.24 10.29
C ASN A 36 10.02 -4.78 10.21
N SER A 37 9.10 -5.32 9.40
CA SER A 37 8.96 -6.77 9.28
C SER A 37 10.17 -7.39 8.58
N HIS A 38 10.58 -8.58 9.04
CA HIS A 38 11.69 -9.32 8.45
C HIS A 38 11.54 -9.47 6.93
N TYR A 39 10.34 -9.89 6.49
CA TYR A 39 10.10 -10.18 5.08
C TYR A 39 10.21 -8.93 4.20
N TRP A 40 9.69 -7.79 4.65
CA TRP A 40 9.84 -6.54 3.90
C TRP A 40 11.30 -6.14 3.75
N ARG A 41 12.09 -6.27 4.81
CA ARG A 41 13.53 -5.97 4.79
C ARG A 41 14.30 -6.92 3.85
N VAL A 42 13.91 -8.19 3.76
CA VAL A 42 14.45 -9.15 2.78
C VAL A 42 14.15 -8.72 1.35
N LEU A 43 12.92 -8.25 1.05
CA LEU A 43 12.56 -7.75 -0.29
C LEU A 43 13.35 -6.49 -0.71
N LEU A 44 13.91 -5.78 0.26
CA LEU A 44 14.80 -4.63 0.06
C LEU A 44 16.29 -5.02 0.14
N HIS A 45 16.60 -6.31 0.25
CA HIS A 45 17.96 -6.83 0.40
C HIS A 45 18.73 -6.15 1.54
N MET A 46 18.06 -5.91 2.67
CA MET A 46 18.66 -5.17 3.77
C MET A 46 19.54 -6.05 4.67
N LYS A 47 20.73 -5.55 4.98
CA LYS A 47 21.56 -5.96 6.12
C LYS A 47 21.64 -4.81 7.10
N GLU A 48 21.19 -5.06 8.33
CA GLU A 48 20.94 -3.97 9.29
C GLU A 48 20.09 -2.90 8.60
N ASP A 49 20.47 -1.62 8.66
CA ASP A 49 19.68 -0.52 8.09
C ASP A 49 20.13 -0.07 6.69
N LYS A 50 20.91 -0.89 5.98
CA LYS A 50 21.37 -0.61 4.61
C LYS A 50 20.93 -1.71 3.65
N SER A 51 20.66 -1.35 2.40
CA SER A 51 20.48 -2.33 1.32
C SER A 51 21.84 -2.77 0.78
N ASP A 52 21.98 -4.06 0.47
CA ASP A 52 23.13 -4.60 -0.26
C ASP A 52 23.08 -4.30 -1.77
N ILE A 53 21.97 -3.76 -2.28
CA ILE A 53 21.83 -3.35 -3.68
C ILE A 53 22.39 -1.94 -3.85
N ASP A 54 23.33 -1.78 -4.78
CA ASP A 54 24.01 -0.52 -5.11
C ASP A 54 23.41 0.19 -6.34
N ASP A 55 22.59 -0.49 -7.13
CA ASP A 55 21.89 0.09 -8.27
C ASP A 55 20.76 1.02 -7.80
N ALA A 56 20.94 2.33 -8.00
CA ALA A 56 19.93 3.35 -7.68
C ALA A 56 18.58 3.08 -8.35
N SER A 57 18.56 2.44 -9.52
CA SER A 57 17.34 2.08 -10.23
C SER A 57 16.59 0.91 -9.60
N PHE A 58 17.11 0.29 -8.53
CA PHE A 58 16.35 -0.66 -7.73
C PHE A 58 15.35 0.02 -6.79
N PHE A 59 15.61 1.25 -6.35
CA PHE A 59 14.79 1.93 -5.35
C PHE A 59 13.67 2.76 -5.99
N LEU A 60 12.60 2.98 -5.24
CA LEU A 60 11.54 3.93 -5.60
C LEU A 60 11.84 5.31 -5.02
N THR A 61 12.52 5.36 -3.88
CA THR A 61 13.01 6.58 -3.24
C THR A 61 14.43 6.87 -3.68
N ASP A 62 14.85 8.11 -3.45
CA ASP A 62 16.25 8.51 -3.57
C ASP A 62 17.14 7.62 -2.69
N PRO A 63 18.19 6.98 -3.23
CA PRO A 63 19.13 6.15 -2.46
C PRO A 63 19.77 6.88 -1.28
N GLU A 64 20.00 8.20 -1.37
CA GLU A 64 20.57 8.98 -0.26
C GLU A 64 19.60 9.09 0.93
N HIS A 65 18.30 8.94 0.66
CA HIS A 65 17.21 8.99 1.63
C HIS A 65 16.56 7.62 1.82
N PHE A 66 17.25 6.53 1.48
CA PHE A 66 16.68 5.19 1.59
C PHE A 66 16.34 4.81 3.05
N SER A 67 15.13 4.30 3.25
CA SER A 67 14.76 3.55 4.45
C SER A 67 13.69 2.52 4.12
N ALA A 68 13.58 1.47 4.94
CA ALA A 68 12.54 0.46 4.78
C ALA A 68 11.13 1.07 4.79
N GLU A 69 10.94 2.10 5.61
CA GLU A 69 9.66 2.79 5.74
C GLU A 69 9.33 3.65 4.53
N TYR A 70 10.29 4.44 4.05
CA TYR A 70 10.08 5.29 2.87
C TYR A 70 9.90 4.48 1.60
N GLU A 71 10.59 3.35 1.44
CA GLU A 71 10.34 2.45 0.31
C GLU A 71 8.95 1.82 0.37
N LEU A 72 8.46 1.49 1.57
CA LEU A 72 7.11 0.95 1.73
C LEU A 72 6.05 2.00 1.42
N GLU A 73 6.23 3.21 1.93
CA GLU A 73 5.36 4.35 1.64
C GLU A 73 5.33 4.66 0.14
N ALA A 74 6.49 4.71 -0.51
CA ALA A 74 6.59 4.91 -1.95
C ALA A 74 5.89 3.78 -2.72
N THR A 75 6.04 2.53 -2.29
CA THR A 75 5.35 1.39 -2.91
C THR A 75 3.83 1.49 -2.76
N VAL A 76 3.33 1.86 -1.57
CA VAL A 76 1.90 2.07 -1.31
C VAL A 76 1.37 3.21 -2.19
N ARG A 77 2.09 4.33 -2.30
CA ARG A 77 1.71 5.46 -3.14
C ARG A 77 1.55 5.04 -4.61
N GLN A 78 2.47 4.24 -5.14
CA GLN A 78 2.37 3.72 -6.52
C GLN A 78 1.13 2.83 -6.72
N ILE A 79 0.71 2.09 -5.69
CA ILE A 79 -0.53 1.29 -5.72
C ILE A 79 -1.76 2.20 -5.66
N GLU A 80 -1.76 3.20 -4.79
CA GLU A 80 -2.87 4.15 -4.65
C GLU A 80 -3.07 5.00 -5.91
N ASP A 81 -1.98 5.40 -6.55
CA ASP A 81 -1.93 6.09 -7.85
C ASP A 81 -2.27 5.17 -9.04
N GLN A 82 -2.53 3.88 -8.78
CA GLN A 82 -2.87 2.87 -9.77
C GLN A 82 -1.81 2.69 -10.87
N ASN A 83 -0.54 2.92 -10.54
CA ASN A 83 0.54 2.70 -11.50
C ASN A 83 0.75 1.20 -11.74
N GLU A 84 0.33 0.70 -12.90
CA GLU A 84 0.38 -0.72 -13.23
C GLU A 84 1.81 -1.26 -13.35
N THR A 85 2.78 -0.42 -13.70
CA THR A 85 4.17 -0.86 -13.93
C THR A 85 4.81 -1.36 -12.64
N ILE A 86 4.29 -0.98 -11.47
CA ILE A 86 4.83 -1.39 -10.17
C ILE A 86 4.79 -2.91 -10.00
N ALA A 87 3.77 -3.58 -10.52
CA ALA A 87 3.65 -5.03 -10.42
C ALA A 87 4.58 -5.79 -11.36
N CYS A 88 4.98 -5.16 -12.49
CA CYS A 88 6.02 -5.71 -13.35
C CYS A 88 7.41 -5.49 -12.74
N ARG A 89 7.68 -4.31 -12.18
CA ARG A 89 9.00 -3.97 -11.63
C ARG A 89 9.28 -4.65 -10.30
N TYR A 90 8.27 -4.77 -9.43
CA TYR A 90 8.40 -5.34 -8.09
C TYR A 90 7.31 -6.36 -7.76
N PRO A 91 7.21 -7.47 -8.52
CA PRO A 91 6.15 -8.47 -8.33
C PRO A 91 6.10 -9.04 -6.91
N ALA A 92 7.27 -9.24 -6.29
CA ALA A 92 7.39 -9.73 -4.93
C ALA A 92 6.84 -8.75 -3.87
N ARG A 93 7.13 -7.45 -4.01
CA ARG A 93 6.60 -6.40 -3.12
C ARG A 93 5.08 -6.34 -3.20
N ILE A 94 4.54 -6.39 -4.42
CA ILE A 94 3.09 -6.39 -4.65
C ILE A 94 2.43 -7.66 -4.11
N TYR A 95 3.01 -8.83 -4.35
CA TYR A 95 2.51 -10.09 -3.81
C TYR A 95 2.44 -10.05 -2.28
N TRP A 96 3.52 -9.63 -1.62
CA TRP A 96 3.56 -9.54 -0.16
C TRP A 96 2.56 -8.53 0.40
N LEU A 97 2.42 -7.36 -0.24
CA LEU A 97 1.42 -6.35 0.16
C LEU A 97 -0.01 -6.84 -0.01
N LYS A 98 -0.33 -7.63 -1.05
CA LYS A 98 -1.66 -8.24 -1.21
C LYS A 98 -2.01 -9.14 -0.03
N GLN A 99 -1.03 -9.84 0.55
CA GLN A 99 -1.25 -10.69 1.73
C GLN A 99 -1.37 -9.89 3.02
N ASN A 100 -0.60 -8.81 3.16
CA ASN A 100 -0.50 -8.06 4.41
C ASN A 100 -1.45 -6.87 4.51
N VAL A 101 -1.89 -6.32 3.38
CA VAL A 101 -2.77 -5.13 3.25
C VAL A 101 -3.71 -5.27 2.05
N PRO A 102 -4.58 -6.31 2.01
CA PRO A 102 -5.44 -6.60 0.87
C PRO A 102 -6.37 -5.44 0.49
N GLU A 103 -6.73 -4.57 1.43
CA GLU A 103 -7.60 -3.42 1.19
C GLU A 103 -7.03 -2.40 0.18
N LEU A 104 -5.70 -2.34 0.00
CA LEU A 104 -5.04 -1.49 -1.00
C LEU A 104 -5.38 -1.91 -2.44
N PHE A 105 -5.78 -3.17 -2.64
CA PHE A 105 -5.99 -3.78 -3.96
C PHE A 105 -7.47 -3.87 -4.37
N THR A 106 -8.35 -3.17 -3.64
CA THR A 106 -9.81 -3.25 -3.87
C THR A 106 -10.28 -2.57 -5.14
N LYS A 107 -9.55 -1.56 -5.64
CA LYS A 107 -9.97 -0.74 -6.77
C LYS A 107 -9.60 -1.33 -8.13
N LYS A 108 -8.48 -2.05 -8.23
CA LYS A 108 -7.91 -2.48 -9.51
C LYS A 108 -7.01 -3.70 -9.36
N LYS A 109 -7.00 -4.54 -10.40
CA LYS A 109 -6.07 -5.67 -10.51
C LYS A 109 -4.72 -5.17 -11.02
N PHE A 110 -3.68 -5.42 -10.25
CA PHE A 110 -2.29 -5.24 -10.66
C PHE A 110 -1.83 -6.53 -11.35
N VAL A 111 -1.76 -6.48 -12.68
CA VAL A 111 -1.35 -7.57 -13.57
C VAL A 111 -0.13 -7.11 -14.36
N CYS A 112 0.87 -7.97 -14.53
CA CYS A 112 1.98 -7.69 -15.43
C CYS A 112 1.77 -8.40 -16.77
N GLU A 113 1.24 -7.68 -17.76
CA GLU A 113 0.93 -8.26 -19.07
C GLU A 113 2.15 -8.88 -19.76
N GLU A 114 3.35 -8.33 -19.58
CA GLU A 114 4.55 -8.91 -20.17
C GLU A 114 4.81 -10.32 -19.65
N VAL A 115 4.69 -10.51 -18.33
CA VAL A 115 4.87 -11.82 -17.70
C VAL A 115 3.79 -12.79 -18.17
N GLU A 116 2.52 -12.36 -18.21
CA GLU A 116 1.42 -13.18 -18.73
C GLU A 116 1.64 -13.58 -20.19
N ARG A 117 2.10 -12.65 -21.05
CA ARG A 117 2.44 -12.94 -22.45
C ARG A 117 3.57 -13.96 -22.57
N ARG A 118 4.61 -13.86 -21.72
CA ARG A 118 5.73 -14.82 -21.71
C ARG A 118 5.30 -16.20 -21.24
N ILE A 119 4.51 -16.28 -20.17
CA ILE A 119 3.92 -17.54 -19.67
C ILE A 119 3.12 -18.23 -20.77
N ALA A 120 2.24 -17.47 -21.44
CA ALA A 120 1.40 -18.00 -22.53
C ALA A 120 2.24 -18.44 -23.74
N LYS A 121 3.20 -17.61 -24.18
CA LYS A 121 4.04 -17.89 -25.34
C LYS A 121 4.91 -19.14 -25.15
N GLU A 122 5.55 -19.25 -23.99
CA GLU A 122 6.52 -20.31 -23.71
C GLU A 122 5.86 -21.57 -23.12
N HIS A 123 4.52 -21.62 -23.05
CA HIS A 123 3.74 -22.74 -22.50
C HIS A 123 4.20 -23.16 -21.09
N ILE A 124 4.55 -22.17 -20.26
CA ILE A 124 5.05 -22.39 -18.90
C ILE A 124 3.93 -23.05 -18.07
N GLN A 125 4.18 -24.26 -17.59
CA GLN A 125 3.18 -25.08 -16.89
C GLN A 125 2.98 -24.64 -15.43
N GLY A 126 3.91 -23.89 -14.86
CA GLY A 126 3.82 -23.38 -13.50
C GLY A 126 4.95 -22.41 -13.18
N VAL A 127 4.65 -21.44 -12.31
CA VAL A 127 5.61 -20.49 -11.78
C VAL A 127 5.58 -20.62 -10.26
N THR A 128 6.74 -20.85 -9.67
CA THR A 128 6.90 -20.86 -8.21
C THR A 128 7.78 -19.68 -7.82
N LEU A 129 7.29 -18.89 -6.88
CA LEU A 129 8.10 -17.87 -6.21
C LEU A 129 9.01 -18.57 -5.22
N VAL A 130 10.31 -18.62 -5.53
CA VAL A 130 11.34 -19.08 -4.60
C VAL A 130 11.80 -17.88 -3.80
N PHE A 131 11.54 -17.89 -2.50
CA PHE A 131 12.05 -16.90 -1.55
C PHE A 131 12.85 -17.62 -0.46
N PRO A 132 13.97 -17.03 0.02
CA PRO A 132 14.70 -17.51 1.19
C PRO A 132 13.92 -17.30 2.50
#